data_AF-A0A2V8MGM2-F1
#
_entry.id   AF-A0A2V8MGM2-F1
#
_cell.length_a   1.000
_cell.length_b   1.000
_cell.length_c   1.000
_cell.angle_alpha   90.00
_cell.angle_beta   90.00
_cell.angle_gamma   90.00
#
_symmetry.space_group_name_H-M   'P 1'
#
loop_
_entity.id
_entity.type
_entity.pdbx_description
1 polymer ?
#
loop_
_entity_poly.entity_id
_entity_poly.type
_entity_poly.pdbx_seq_one_letter_code
_entity_poly.pdbx_strand_id
1 'polypeptide(L)'
;MNIRRAKITAVSHYLPERRVTNKDLERVVDTSHEWIVERTGIHERRVVAKGQATSDLAAAAAKRLLGQRGIDAAEIDLIIVATVTPDMFFPSAA
;
A
#
# COMPACT_ATOMS: atom_id res chain seq x y z
N MET A 1 -10.97 -36.41 -10.33
CA MET A 1 -11.41 -35.07 -9.93
C MET A 1 -10.24 -34.12 -10.11
N ASN A 2 -10.33 -33.11 -10.97
CA ASN A 2 -9.23 -32.16 -11.19
C ASN A 2 -9.20 -31.17 -10.01
N ILE A 3 -8.13 -31.18 -9.21
CA ILE A 3 -7.97 -30.27 -8.08
C ILE A 3 -7.62 -28.89 -8.64
N ARG A 4 -8.54 -27.91 -8.55
CA ARG A 4 -8.19 -26.50 -8.78
C ARG A 4 -7.43 -25.99 -7.56
N ARG A 5 -6.23 -25.47 -7.77
CA ARG A 5 -5.42 -24.81 -6.74
C ARG A 5 -5.39 -23.32 -6.99
N ALA A 6 -5.53 -22.53 -5.92
CA ALA A 6 -5.31 -21.10 -6.00
C ALA A 6 -3.83 -20.83 -6.35
N LYS A 7 -3.59 -19.78 -7.14
CA LYS A 7 -2.26 -19.29 -7.46
C LYS A 7 -2.27 -17.77 -7.47
N ILE A 8 -1.16 -17.17 -7.04
CA ILE A 8 -0.92 -15.73 -7.23
C ILE A 8 -0.54 -15.55 -8.70
N THR A 9 -1.36 -14.83 -9.47
CA THR A 9 -1.12 -14.63 -10.90
C THR A 9 -0.39 -13.35 -11.23
N ALA A 10 -0.42 -12.36 -10.35
CA ALA A 10 0.34 -11.12 -10.45
C ALA A 10 0.43 -10.48 -9.06
N VAL A 11 1.41 -9.57 -8.90
CA VAL A 11 1.59 -8.75 -7.71
C VAL A 11 1.91 -7.33 -8.16
N SER A 12 1.28 -6.36 -7.51
CA SER A 12 1.49 -4.93 -7.74
C SER A 12 1.48 -4.21 -6.41
N HIS A 13 2.08 -3.04 -6.39
CA HIS A 13 2.08 -2.14 -5.24
C HIS A 13 1.94 -0.70 -5.75
N TYR A 14 1.49 0.17 -4.85
CA TYR A 14 1.52 1.62 -5.00
C TYR A 14 2.07 2.22 -3.72
N LEU A 15 2.89 3.26 -3.86
CA LEU A 15 3.44 4.02 -2.76
C LEU A 15 3.09 5.50 -2.99
N PRO A 16 2.66 6.24 -1.96
CA PRO A 16 2.45 7.67 -2.11
C PRO A 16 3.79 8.36 -2.42
N GLU A 17 3.72 9.47 -3.16
CA GLU A 17 4.90 10.13 -3.70
C GLU A 17 5.80 10.72 -2.61
N ARG A 18 5.17 11.28 -1.56
CA ARG A 18 5.89 11.96 -0.49
C ARG A 18 6.77 10.99 0.30
N ARG A 19 8.07 11.18 0.11
CA ARG A 19 9.16 10.51 0.82
C ARG A 19 9.54 11.29 2.07
N VAL A 20 9.67 10.60 3.20
CA VAL A 20 10.13 11.16 4.47
C VAL A 20 11.36 10.38 4.89
N THR A 21 12.50 11.07 4.95
CA THR A 21 13.78 10.49 5.37
C THR A 21 13.89 10.49 6.90
N ASN A 22 14.84 9.74 7.47
CA ASN A 22 15.08 9.84 8.91
C ASN A 22 15.53 11.24 9.33
N LYS A 23 16.28 11.96 8.49
CA LYS A 23 16.66 13.36 8.75
C LYS A 23 15.44 14.29 8.84
N ASP A 24 14.36 13.98 8.12
CA ASP A 24 13.11 14.72 8.27
C ASP A 24 12.42 14.37 9.60
N LEU A 25 12.51 13.12 10.06
CA LEU A 25 11.95 12.69 11.34
C LEU A 25 12.69 13.25 12.56
N GLU A 26 14.01 13.39 12.49
CA GLU A 26 14.83 14.04 13.54
C GLU A 26 14.34 15.45 13.90
N ARG A 27 13.67 16.13 12.97
CA ARG A 27 13.13 17.49 13.18
C ARG A 27 11.83 17.51 13.97
N VAL A 28 11.15 16.37 14.10
CA VAL A 28 9.80 16.27 14.68
C VAL A 28 9.71 15.27 15.83
N VAL A 29 10.74 14.44 16.01
CA VAL A 29 10.86 13.43 17.07
C VAL A 29 12.30 13.45 17.59
N ASP A 30 12.47 13.30 18.91
CA ASP A 30 13.78 13.15 19.54
C ASP A 30 14.37 11.77 19.19
N THR A 31 15.14 11.71 18.10
CA THR A 31 15.74 10.50 17.53
C THR A 31 16.92 10.88 16.61
N SER A 32 17.64 9.89 16.08
CA SER A 32 18.67 10.09 15.05
C SER A 32 18.57 9.07 13.93
N HIS A 33 19.11 9.40 12.76
CA HIS A 33 19.21 8.50 11.63
C HIS A 33 19.93 7.21 12.01
N GLU A 34 21.04 7.30 12.73
CA GLU A 34 21.85 6.17 13.18
C GLU A 34 21.01 5.28 14.09
N TRP A 35 20.32 5.86 15.08
CA TRP A 35 19.47 5.12 16.00
C TRP A 35 18.34 4.38 15.26
N ILE A 36 17.67 5.03 14.31
CA ILE A 36 16.58 4.42 13.53
C ILE A 36 17.13 3.27 12.67
N VAL A 37 18.25 3.47 11.98
CA VAL A 37 18.84 2.46 11.10
C VAL A 37 19.35 1.27 11.92
N GLU A 38 20.06 1.50 13.02
CA GLU A 38 20.57 0.43 13.89
C GLU A 38 19.44 -0.46 14.43
N ARG A 39 18.31 0.15 14.80
CA ARG A 39 17.18 -0.57 15.40
C ARG A 39 16.20 -1.19 14.41
N THR A 40 16.06 -0.62 13.21
CA THR A 40 14.97 -0.99 12.29
C THR A 40 15.41 -1.24 10.85
N GLY A 41 16.61 -0.80 10.46
CA GLY A 41 17.08 -0.82 9.06
C GLY A 41 16.36 0.18 8.13
N ILE A 42 15.46 1.03 8.66
CA ILE A 42 14.68 1.95 7.83
C ILE A 42 15.47 3.23 7.57
N HIS A 43 15.63 3.62 6.31
CA HIS A 43 16.25 4.89 5.91
C HIS A 43 15.23 5.96 5.52
N GLU A 44 14.07 5.54 5.02
CA GLU A 44 12.98 6.40 4.58
C GLU A 44 11.63 5.68 4.72
N ARG A 45 10.55 6.45 4.69
CA ARG A 45 9.20 5.95 4.53
C ARG A 45 8.39 6.81 3.57
N ARG A 46 7.22 6.32 3.20
CA ARG A 46 6.25 7.02 2.36
C ARG A 46 5.07 7.45 3.23
N VAL A 47 4.63 8.68 3.06
CA VAL A 47 3.52 9.28 3.82
C VAL A 47 2.53 9.84 2.81
N VAL A 48 1.25 9.60 3.02
CA VAL A 48 0.20 10.12 2.12
C VAL A 48 0.16 11.64 2.12
N ALA A 49 -0.23 12.22 0.99
CA ALA A 49 -0.59 13.63 0.92
C ALA A 49 -1.91 13.87 1.67
N LYS A 50 -2.17 15.13 2.06
CA LYS A 50 -3.47 15.50 2.63
C LYS A 50 -4.56 15.22 1.58
N GLY A 51 -5.61 14.49 1.98
CA GLY A 51 -6.73 14.15 1.10
C GLY A 51 -6.54 12.86 0.30
N GLN A 52 -5.42 12.14 0.45
CA GLN A 52 -5.25 10.82 -0.13
C GLN A 52 -5.58 9.75 0.91
N ALA A 53 -6.55 8.89 0.59
CA ALA A 53 -7.08 7.86 1.48
C ALA A 53 -6.54 6.46 1.15
N THR A 54 -6.92 5.46 1.93
CA THR A 54 -6.46 4.07 1.74
C THR A 54 -7.02 3.47 0.47
N SER A 55 -8.28 3.75 0.13
CA SER A 55 -8.91 3.29 -1.10
C SER A 55 -8.18 3.81 -2.35
N ASP A 56 -7.66 5.05 -2.32
CA ASP A 56 -6.88 5.61 -3.43
C ASP A 56 -5.61 4.79 -3.70
N LEU A 57 -4.89 4.41 -2.63
CA LEU A 57 -3.67 3.60 -2.74
C LEU A 57 -3.98 2.20 -3.27
N ALA A 58 -5.04 1.58 -2.75
CA ALA A 58 -5.49 0.26 -3.16
C ALA A 58 -5.94 0.25 -4.63
N ALA A 59 -6.75 1.23 -5.03
CA ALA A 59 -7.22 1.39 -6.40
C ALA A 59 -6.07 1.63 -7.39
N ALA A 60 -5.06 2.42 -7.03
CA ALA A 60 -3.89 2.64 -7.86
C ALA A 60 -3.07 1.34 -8.04
N ALA A 61 -2.86 0.58 -6.97
CA ALA A 61 -2.17 -0.72 -7.04
C ALA A 61 -2.94 -1.73 -7.89
N ALA A 62 -4.27 -1.78 -7.74
CA ALA A 62 -5.16 -2.67 -8.49
C ALA A 62 -5.21 -2.32 -9.98
N LYS A 63 -5.36 -1.05 -10.35
CA LYS A 63 -5.31 -0.60 -11.76
C LYS A 63 -4.00 -0.97 -12.43
N ARG A 64 -2.87 -0.82 -11.73
CA ARG A 64 -1.56 -1.27 -12.22
C ARG A 64 -1.49 -2.79 -12.40
N LEU A 65 -2.07 -3.56 -11.47
CA LEU A 65 -2.14 -5.02 -11.56
C LEU A 65 -2.96 -5.49 -12.77
N LEU A 66 -4.13 -4.88 -12.99
CA LEU A 66 -5.02 -5.17 -14.12
C LEU A 66 -4.28 -4.88 -15.45
N GLY A 67 -3.60 -3.74 -15.53
CA GLY A 67 -2.76 -3.40 -16.69
C GLY A 67 -1.61 -4.39 -16.93
N GLN A 68 -0.94 -4.87 -15.88
CA GLN A 68 0.10 -5.91 -16.00
C GLN A 68 -0.45 -7.26 -16.47
N ARG A 69 -1.68 -7.58 -16.08
CA ARG A 69 -2.36 -8.83 -16.47
C ARG A 69 -3.04 -8.75 -17.82
N GLY A 70 -3.35 -7.54 -18.30
CA GLY A 70 -4.12 -7.32 -19.52
C GLY A 70 -5.57 -7.79 -19.41
N ILE A 71 -6.18 -7.67 -18.22
CA ILE A 71 -7.57 -8.07 -17.95
C ILE A 71 -8.42 -6.86 -17.57
N ASP A 72 -9.73 -6.95 -17.80
CA ASP A 72 -10.67 -5.92 -17.38
C ASP A 72 -11.03 -6.05 -15.89
N ALA A 73 -11.41 -4.95 -15.24
CA ALA A 73 -11.87 -4.97 -13.85
C ALA A 73 -13.14 -5.83 -13.65
N ALA A 74 -13.99 -5.93 -14.68
CA ALA A 74 -15.19 -6.75 -14.67
C ALA A 74 -14.92 -8.26 -14.60
N GLU A 75 -13.68 -8.70 -14.82
CA GLU A 75 -13.27 -10.11 -14.66
C GLU A 75 -13.00 -10.50 -13.19
N ILE A 76 -13.06 -9.55 -12.26
CA ILE A 76 -12.80 -9.79 -10.84
C ILE A 76 -14.09 -10.17 -10.11
N ASP A 77 -14.17 -11.42 -9.63
CA ASP A 77 -15.35 -11.92 -8.89
C ASP A 77 -15.40 -11.48 -7.42
N LEU A 78 -14.26 -11.16 -6.82
CA LEU A 78 -14.14 -10.85 -5.39
C LEU A 78 -12.97 -9.90 -5.12
N ILE A 79 -13.23 -8.88 -4.30
CA ILE A 79 -12.23 -7.96 -3.76
C ILE A 79 -12.15 -8.17 -2.24
N ILE A 80 -10.92 -8.33 -1.73
CA ILE A 80 -10.64 -8.38 -0.30
C ILE A 80 -9.62 -7.29 0.02
N VAL A 81 -10.01 -6.32 0.84
CA VAL A 81 -9.13 -5.25 1.34
C VAL A 81 -8.79 -5.52 2.80
N ALA A 82 -7.53 -5.85 3.08
CA ALA A 82 -7.02 -6.02 4.44
C ALA A 82 -6.45 -4.68 4.94
N THR A 83 -7.22 -3.93 5.73
CA THR A 83 -6.79 -2.64 6.28
C THR A 83 -7.30 -2.40 7.70
N VAL A 84 -6.51 -1.68 8.50
CA VAL A 84 -6.90 -1.15 9.83
C VAL A 84 -7.00 0.38 9.85
N THR A 85 -6.78 1.01 8.70
CA THR A 85 -6.91 2.47 8.50
C THR A 85 -7.82 2.74 7.30
N PRO A 86 -9.08 2.28 7.31
CA PRO A 86 -10.00 2.52 6.20
C PRO A 86 -10.34 4.01 6.08
N ASP A 87 -10.83 4.40 4.91
CA ASP A 87 -11.27 5.78 4.61
C ASP A 87 -12.34 6.26 5.60
N MET A 88 -13.24 5.37 5.98
CA MET A 88 -14.28 5.55 6.99
C MET A 88 -14.44 4.26 7.78
N PHE A 89 -15.00 4.35 8.99
CA PHE A 89 -15.36 3.14 9.76
C PHE A 89 -16.44 2.30 9.07
N PHE A 90 -17.32 2.97 8.31
CA PHE A 90 -18.36 2.37 7.49
C PHE A 90 -18.74 3.37 6.38
N PRO A 91 -19.00 2.92 5.14
CA PRO A 91 -18.91 1.55 4.61
C PRO A 91 -17.47 1.06 4.44
N SER A 92 -17.32 -0.16 3.88
CA SER A 92 -16.03 -0.75 3.51
C SER A 92 -15.25 0.13 2.52
N ALA A 93 -13.92 0.03 2.55
CA ALA A 93 -13.03 0.64 1.55
C ALA A 93 -12.84 -0.23 0.28
N ALA A 94 -13.46 -1.42 0.26
CA ALA A 94 -13.49 -2.36 -0.86
C ALA A 94 -14.58 -2.02 -1.87
#